data_AF-A0A975K946-F1
#
_entry.id   AF-A0A975K946-F1
#
_cell.length_a   1.000
_cell.length_b   1.000
_cell.length_c   1.000
_cell.angle_alpha   90.00
_cell.angle_beta   90.00
_cell.angle_gamma   90.00
#
_symmetry.space_group_name_H-M   'P 1'
#
loop_
_entity.id
_entity.type
_entity.pdbx_description
1 polymer ?
#
loop_
_entity_poly.entity_id
_entity_poly.type
_entity_poly.pdbx_seq_one_letter_code
_entity_poly.pdbx_strand_id
1 'polypeptide(L)'
;MSNDATDINPDIIRRVGELELASATHSRTVLLEAHQDAYKWLLASLLAINSAGIFTLLSFQLISIRARVIIAILFYLGIMAALLSSYLSQRANRALIGPLGELMGYWITVAHDGELLPEAFEAINQKIQSAVQQARPTQVAGWASAVFFSLGVISVGIMLIYSPLPSSIPTHNEHHDFQSSNH
;
A
#
# COMPACT_ATOMS: atom_id res chain seq x y z
N MET A 1 6.74 -44.67 38.40
CA MET A 1 6.79 -43.76 37.25
C MET A 1 6.60 -42.37 37.80
N SER A 2 7.70 -41.69 38.20
CA SER A 2 7.62 -40.32 38.69
C SER A 2 7.28 -39.43 37.51
N ASN A 3 6.22 -38.65 37.67
CA ASN A 3 5.80 -37.66 36.71
C ASN A 3 6.81 -36.52 36.81
N ASP A 4 7.86 -36.58 35.99
CA ASP A 4 8.93 -35.59 35.84
C ASP A 4 8.38 -34.37 35.08
N ALA A 5 7.22 -33.86 35.53
CA ALA A 5 6.75 -32.55 35.15
C ALA A 5 7.72 -31.58 35.80
N THR A 6 8.75 -31.20 35.05
CA THR A 6 9.71 -30.14 35.37
C THR A 6 9.00 -29.04 36.14
N ASP A 7 9.33 -28.94 37.42
CA ASP A 7 8.91 -27.86 38.30
C ASP A 7 9.66 -26.61 37.83
N ILE A 8 9.15 -26.01 36.74
CA ILE A 8 9.76 -24.84 36.13
C ILE A 8 9.67 -23.74 37.17
N ASN A 9 10.83 -23.26 37.61
CA ASN A 9 10.92 -22.21 38.62
C ASN A 9 10.02 -21.02 38.20
N PRO A 10 9.06 -20.61 39.05
CA PRO A 10 8.16 -19.49 38.77
C PRO A 10 8.89 -18.20 38.37
N ASP A 11 10.11 -17.98 38.89
CA ASP A 11 10.92 -16.81 38.53
C ASP A 11 11.41 -16.85 37.08
N ILE A 12 11.60 -18.05 36.51
CA ILE A 12 11.89 -18.21 35.08
C ILE A 12 10.65 -17.86 34.27
N ILE A 13 9.46 -18.32 34.69
CA ILE A 13 8.20 -18.02 34.01
C ILE A 13 7.93 -16.51 34.02
N ARG A 14 8.14 -15.85 35.16
CA ARG A 14 7.99 -14.39 35.27
C ARG A 14 8.94 -13.64 34.33
N ARG A 15 10.22 -14.01 34.29
CA ARG A 15 11.19 -13.43 33.35
C ARG A 15 10.83 -13.64 31.88
N VAL A 16 10.31 -14.82 31.54
CA VAL A 16 9.81 -15.08 30.17
C VAL A 16 8.63 -14.16 29.87
N GLY A 17 7.69 -14.00 30.81
CA GLY A 17 6.57 -13.06 30.65
C GLY A 17 7.02 -11.61 30.47
N GLU A 18 8.01 -11.15 31.22
CA GLU A 18 8.59 -9.80 31.06
C GLU A 18 9.25 -9.62 29.69
N LEU A 19 10.01 -10.63 29.22
CA LEU A 19 10.66 -10.61 27.91
C LEU A 19 9.64 -10.60 26.77
N GLU A 20 8.60 -11.43 26.86
CA GLU A 20 7.53 -11.48 25.87
C GLU A 20 6.69 -10.20 25.87
N LEU A 21 6.44 -9.59 27.04
CA LEU A 21 5.77 -8.30 27.12
C LEU A 21 6.60 -7.19 26.46
N ALA A 22 7.92 -7.17 26.71
CA ALA A 22 8.83 -6.24 26.06
C ALA A 22 8.87 -6.46 24.53
N SER A 23 8.94 -7.72 24.10
CA SER A 23 8.89 -8.13 22.69
C SER A 23 7.58 -7.72 22.01
N ALA A 24 6.43 -7.96 22.66
CA ALA A 24 5.11 -7.59 22.16
C ALA A 24 4.96 -6.07 22.03
N THR A 25 5.46 -5.32 23.01
CA THR A 25 5.44 -3.85 23.01
C THR A 25 6.32 -3.30 21.87
N HIS A 26 7.53 -3.84 21.71
CA HIS A 26 8.43 -3.47 20.62
C HIS A 26 7.86 -3.83 19.25
N SER A 27 7.28 -5.02 19.11
CA SER A 27 6.62 -5.46 17.89
C SER A 27 5.48 -4.53 17.50
N ARG A 28 4.69 -4.07 18.48
CA ARG A 28 3.63 -3.07 18.26
C ARG A 28 4.18 -1.74 17.76
N THR A 29 5.27 -1.23 18.33
CA THR A 29 5.87 0.03 17.86
C THR A 29 6.40 -0.09 16.44
N VAL A 30 7.12 -1.19 16.13
CA VAL A 30 7.62 -1.47 14.78
C VAL A 30 6.48 -1.59 13.78
N LEU A 31 5.37 -2.26 14.15
CA LEU A 31 4.19 -2.37 13.28
C LEU A 31 3.61 -1.00 12.95
N LEU A 32 3.48 -0.12 13.95
CA LEU A 32 2.94 1.23 13.77
C LEU A 32 3.84 2.09 12.88
N GLU A 33 5.16 2.03 13.07
CA GLU A 33 6.14 2.72 12.21
C GLU A 33 6.09 2.21 10.77
N ALA A 34 6.09 0.88 10.58
CA ALA A 34 5.99 0.27 9.25
C ALA A 34 4.69 0.68 8.53
N HIS A 35 3.57 0.80 9.26
CA HIS A 35 2.31 1.30 8.68
C HIS A 35 2.39 2.76 8.27
N GLN A 36 3.04 3.62 9.05
CA GLN A 36 3.24 5.02 8.69
C GLN A 36 4.12 5.16 7.45
N ASP A 37 5.21 4.42 7.37
CA ASP A 37 6.12 4.48 6.24
C ASP A 37 5.50 3.90 4.96
N ALA A 38 4.78 2.79 5.07
CA ALA A 38 4.01 2.25 3.96
C ALA A 38 2.96 3.26 3.45
N TYR A 39 2.31 3.99 4.36
CA TYR A 39 1.36 5.04 4.00
C TYR A 39 2.02 6.23 3.29
N LYS A 40 3.21 6.67 3.73
CA LYS A 40 4.00 7.71 3.05
C LYS A 40 4.39 7.29 1.64
N TRP A 41 4.89 6.07 1.46
CA TRP A 41 5.24 5.52 0.15
C TRP A 41 4.02 5.38 -0.77
N LEU A 42 2.88 4.98 -0.21
CA LEU A 42 1.62 4.91 -0.96
C LEU A 42 1.16 6.30 -1.40
N LEU A 43 1.21 7.31 -0.53
CA LEU A 43 0.91 8.70 -0.87
C LEU A 43 1.86 9.27 -1.93
N ALA A 44 3.17 9.03 -1.79
CA ALA A 44 4.17 9.46 -2.76
C ALA A 44 3.95 8.80 -4.12
N SER A 45 3.62 7.51 -4.15
CA SER A 45 3.30 6.78 -5.37
C SER A 45 2.03 7.33 -6.02
N LEU A 46 0.99 7.58 -5.23
CA LEU A 46 -0.26 8.17 -5.71
C LEU A 46 -0.02 9.57 -6.30
N LEU A 47 0.82 10.38 -5.66
CA LEU A 47 1.20 11.70 -6.14
C LEU A 47 1.96 11.60 -7.46
N ALA A 48 2.98 10.75 -7.55
CA ALA A 48 3.78 10.55 -8.76
C ALA A 48 2.92 10.07 -9.93
N ILE A 49 2.01 9.14 -9.67
CA ILE A 49 1.05 8.60 -10.64
C ILE A 49 0.07 9.69 -11.09
N ASN A 50 -0.48 10.48 -10.16
CA ASN A 50 -1.38 11.58 -10.50
C ASN A 50 -0.65 12.67 -11.31
N SER A 51 0.60 12.97 -10.98
CA SER A 51 1.45 13.87 -11.76
C SER A 51 1.69 13.32 -13.17
N ALA A 52 1.96 12.02 -13.32
CA ALA A 52 2.10 11.37 -14.64
C ALA A 52 0.79 11.46 -15.44
N GLY A 53 -0.37 11.27 -14.80
CA GLY A 53 -1.69 11.48 -15.40
C GLY A 53 -1.88 12.93 -15.90
N ILE A 54 -1.48 13.92 -15.11
CA ILE A 54 -1.51 15.34 -15.50
C ILE A 54 -0.58 15.61 -16.70
N PHE A 55 0.65 15.10 -16.70
CA PHE A 55 1.57 15.24 -17.84
C PHE A 55 1.02 14.57 -19.12
N THR A 56 0.34 13.44 -18.96
CA THR A 56 -0.31 12.74 -20.07
C THR A 56 -1.47 13.56 -20.64
N LEU A 57 -2.27 14.18 -19.77
CA LEU A 57 -3.32 15.10 -20.20
C LEU A 57 -2.70 16.29 -20.91
N LEU A 58 -1.72 16.98 -20.32
CA LEU A 58 -1.06 18.14 -20.95
C LEU A 58 -0.47 17.86 -22.33
N SER A 59 -0.15 16.60 -22.65
CA SER A 59 0.26 16.14 -23.99
C SER A 59 -0.91 16.03 -24.99
N PHE A 60 -1.91 16.92 -24.88
CA PHE A 60 -3.20 16.98 -25.60
C PHE A 60 -3.06 17.09 -27.14
N GLN A 61 -1.86 17.16 -27.70
CA GLN A 61 -1.63 17.22 -29.16
C GLN A 61 -0.99 15.93 -29.71
N LEU A 62 -0.32 15.12 -28.87
CA LEU A 62 0.47 13.97 -29.32
C LEU A 62 -0.29 12.63 -29.24
N ILE A 63 -1.32 12.55 -28.40
CA ILE A 63 -2.01 11.29 -28.07
C ILE A 63 -3.43 11.29 -28.64
N SER A 64 -3.91 10.20 -29.26
CA SER A 64 -5.31 10.15 -29.75
C SER A 64 -6.36 10.20 -28.62
N ILE A 65 -7.57 10.70 -28.91
CA ILE A 65 -8.64 10.81 -27.90
C ILE A 65 -9.03 9.45 -27.28
N ARG A 66 -9.05 8.37 -28.07
CA ARG A 66 -9.36 7.02 -27.59
C ARG A 66 -8.30 6.52 -26.60
N ALA A 67 -7.02 6.75 -26.91
CA ALA A 67 -5.93 6.37 -26.03
C ALA A 67 -5.98 7.12 -24.69
N ARG A 68 -6.33 8.42 -24.70
CA ARG A 68 -6.51 9.20 -23.46
C ARG A 68 -7.60 8.63 -22.57
N VAL A 69 -8.74 8.25 -23.14
CA VAL A 69 -9.84 7.65 -22.38
C VAL A 69 -9.40 6.33 -21.75
N ILE A 70 -8.71 5.46 -22.50
CA ILE A 70 -8.20 4.19 -21.97
C ILE A 70 -7.22 4.44 -20.82
N ILE A 71 -6.27 5.35 -21.00
CA ILE A 71 -5.29 5.71 -19.97
C ILE A 71 -6.02 6.25 -18.73
N ALA A 72 -6.96 7.18 -18.89
CA ALA A 72 -7.73 7.74 -17.79
C ALA A 72 -8.50 6.66 -17.01
N ILE A 73 -9.11 5.69 -17.70
CA ILE A 73 -9.80 4.55 -17.07
C ILE A 73 -8.81 3.68 -16.28
N LEU A 74 -7.64 3.36 -16.84
CA LEU A 74 -6.62 2.56 -16.16
C LEU A 74 -6.13 3.25 -14.89
N PHE A 75 -5.84 4.56 -14.95
CA PHE A 75 -5.47 5.35 -13.77
C PHE A 75 -6.60 5.38 -12.73
N TYR A 76 -7.85 5.57 -13.16
CA TYR A 76 -9.00 5.57 -12.25
C TYR A 76 -9.19 4.22 -11.54
N LEU A 77 -9.09 3.11 -12.27
CA LEU A 77 -9.16 1.76 -11.69
C LEU A 77 -8.00 1.50 -10.72
N GLY A 78 -6.78 1.95 -11.05
CA GLY A 78 -5.63 1.90 -10.16
C GLY A 78 -5.87 2.66 -8.85
N ILE A 79 -6.46 3.86 -8.93
CA ILE A 79 -6.83 4.68 -7.75
C ILE A 79 -7.87 3.96 -6.90
N MET A 80 -8.94 3.43 -7.52
CA MET A 80 -9.99 2.71 -6.79
C MET A 80 -9.44 1.47 -6.09
N ALA A 81 -8.55 0.71 -6.75
CA ALA A 81 -7.88 -0.44 -6.14
C ALA A 81 -6.95 -0.04 -4.98
N ALA A 82 -6.22 1.08 -5.11
CA ALA A 82 -5.38 1.61 -4.03
C ALA A 82 -6.21 2.03 -2.80
N LEU A 83 -7.33 2.74 -3.04
CA LEU A 83 -8.26 3.13 -1.98
C LEU A 83 -8.88 1.92 -1.30
N LEU A 84 -9.29 0.91 -2.07
CA LEU A 84 -9.82 -0.34 -1.55
C LEU A 84 -8.77 -1.08 -0.71
N SER A 85 -7.52 -1.17 -1.19
CA SER A 85 -6.40 -1.74 -0.44
C SER A 85 -6.19 -1.01 0.89
N SER A 86 -6.17 0.33 0.88
CA SER A 86 -6.05 1.14 2.10
C SER A 86 -7.20 0.91 3.08
N TYR A 87 -8.44 0.86 2.59
CA TYR A 87 -9.62 0.57 3.42
C TYR A 87 -9.55 -0.83 4.05
N LEU A 88 -9.19 -1.85 3.26
CA LEU A 88 -9.04 -3.23 3.74
C LEU A 88 -7.89 -3.34 4.75
N SER A 89 -6.78 -2.63 4.53
CA SER A 89 -5.65 -2.55 5.45
C SER A 89 -6.08 -1.96 6.80
N GLN A 90 -6.79 -0.83 6.79
CA GLN A 90 -7.32 -0.22 8.02
C GLN A 90 -8.29 -1.15 8.75
N ARG A 91 -9.15 -1.86 8.01
CA ARG A 91 -10.09 -2.82 8.59
C ARG A 91 -9.35 -4.00 9.24
N ALA A 92 -8.38 -4.60 8.55
CA ALA A 92 -7.56 -5.69 9.09
C ALA A 92 -6.78 -5.25 10.33
N ASN A 93 -6.20 -4.05 10.32
CA ASN A 93 -5.50 -3.49 11.47
C ASN A 93 -6.42 -3.30 12.68
N ARG A 94 -7.64 -2.79 12.47
CA ARG A 94 -8.63 -2.67 13.56
C ARG A 94 -8.97 -4.02 14.18
N ALA A 95 -9.06 -5.07 13.36
CA ALA A 95 -9.31 -6.43 13.84
C ALA A 95 -8.15 -6.99 14.68
N LEU A 96 -6.92 -6.53 14.47
CA LEU A 96 -5.72 -6.96 15.22
C LEU A 96 -5.55 -6.26 16.57
N ILE A 97 -6.06 -5.03 16.74
CA ILE A 97 -5.85 -4.23 17.97
C ILE A 97 -6.36 -4.95 19.22
N GLY A 98 -7.56 -5.54 19.15
CA GLY A 98 -8.17 -6.25 20.28
C GLY A 98 -7.35 -7.48 20.71
N PRO A 99 -7.12 -8.46 19.83
CA PRO A 99 -6.33 -9.65 20.13
C PRO A 99 -4.90 -9.36 20.60
N LEU A 100 -4.23 -8.33 20.06
CA LEU A 100 -2.92 -7.91 20.55
C LEU A 100 -2.99 -7.34 21.97
N GLY A 101 -4.05 -6.61 22.31
CA GLY A 101 -4.31 -6.15 23.67
C GLY A 101 -4.53 -7.31 24.64
N GLU A 102 -5.28 -8.34 24.23
CA GLU A 102 -5.46 -9.57 25.01
C GLU A 102 -4.13 -10.31 25.22
N LEU A 103 -3.29 -10.40 24.18
CA LEU A 103 -1.97 -11.03 24.27
C LEU A 103 -1.04 -10.28 25.23
N MET A 104 -1.03 -8.95 25.19
CA MET A 104 -0.28 -8.14 26.15
C MET A 104 -0.80 -8.36 27.58
N GLY A 105 -2.12 -8.39 27.77
CA GLY A 105 -2.75 -8.67 29.06
C GLY A 105 -2.35 -10.04 29.61
N TYR A 106 -2.36 -11.08 28.75
CA TYR A 106 -1.90 -12.42 29.11
C TYR A 106 -0.47 -12.40 29.65
N TRP A 107 0.47 -11.79 28.94
CA TRP A 107 1.87 -11.76 29.37
C TRP A 107 2.10 -10.91 30.63
N ILE A 108 1.28 -9.88 30.88
CA ILE A 108 1.28 -9.15 32.16
C ILE A 108 0.88 -10.09 33.31
N THR A 109 -0.18 -10.87 33.14
CA THR A 109 -0.62 -11.85 34.14
C THR A 109 0.44 -12.92 34.39
N VAL A 110 1.03 -13.48 33.32
CA VAL A 110 2.13 -14.46 33.44
C VAL A 110 3.34 -13.86 34.16
N ALA A 111 3.71 -12.61 33.87
CA ALA A 111 4.82 -11.92 34.53
C ALA A 111 4.54 -11.66 36.02
N HIS A 112 3.28 -11.42 36.40
CA HIS A 112 2.91 -11.18 37.79
C HIS A 112 2.78 -12.48 38.59
N ASP A 113 1.94 -13.39 38.10
CA ASP A 113 1.50 -14.57 38.84
C ASP A 113 2.51 -15.72 38.69
N GLY A 114 3.25 -15.77 37.58
CA GLY A 114 4.22 -16.83 37.29
C GLY A 114 3.58 -18.12 36.79
N GLU A 115 2.32 -18.08 36.35
CA GLU A 115 1.58 -19.24 35.86
C GLU A 115 1.30 -19.12 34.36
N LEU A 116 1.55 -20.20 33.62
CA LEU A 116 1.21 -20.31 32.21
C LEU A 116 -0.15 -21.00 32.07
N LEU A 117 -1.06 -20.36 31.35
CA LEU A 117 -2.36 -20.93 30.97
C LEU A 117 -2.37 -21.20 29.45
N PRO A 118 -2.03 -22.42 28.99
CA PRO A 118 -1.87 -22.73 27.58
C PRO A 118 -3.16 -22.56 26.78
N GLU A 119 -4.31 -22.89 27.37
CA GLU A 119 -5.62 -22.76 26.73
C GLU A 119 -5.99 -21.30 26.44
N ALA A 120 -5.68 -20.40 27.38
CA ALA A 120 -5.90 -18.97 27.20
C ALA A 120 -5.00 -18.41 26.09
N PHE A 121 -3.73 -18.82 26.06
CA PHE A 121 -2.81 -18.42 25.01
C PHE A 121 -3.27 -18.90 23.63
N GLU A 122 -3.67 -20.15 23.49
CA GLU A 122 -4.12 -20.72 22.22
C GLU A 122 -5.38 -20.01 21.71
N ALA A 123 -6.34 -19.68 22.58
CA ALA A 123 -7.52 -18.92 22.20
C ALA A 123 -7.17 -17.51 21.67
N ILE A 124 -6.21 -16.83 22.30
CA ILE A 124 -5.72 -15.52 21.82
C ILE A 124 -5.00 -15.68 20.48
N ASN A 125 -4.15 -16.70 20.34
CA ASN A 125 -3.41 -16.97 19.11
C ASN A 125 -4.36 -17.23 17.93
N GLN A 126 -5.43 -18.00 18.13
CA GLN A 126 -6.46 -18.24 17.11
C GLN A 126 -7.15 -16.94 16.67
N LYS A 127 -7.46 -16.03 17.62
CA LYS A 127 -8.00 -14.71 17.28
C LYS A 127 -7.03 -13.91 16.42
N ILE A 128 -5.74 -13.90 16.77
CA ILE A 128 -4.69 -13.23 15.99
C ILE A 128 -4.62 -13.83 14.58
N GLN A 129 -4.55 -15.15 14.45
CA GLN A 129 -4.52 -15.84 13.15
C GLN A 129 -5.74 -15.50 12.30
N SER A 130 -6.93 -15.48 12.89
CA SER A 130 -8.16 -15.09 12.19
C SER A 130 -8.13 -13.64 11.68
N ALA A 131 -7.54 -12.73 12.46
CA ALA A 131 -7.38 -11.33 12.07
C ALA A 131 -6.32 -11.16 10.96
N VAL A 132 -5.23 -11.92 11.00
CA VAL A 132 -4.21 -11.95 9.93
C VAL A 132 -4.80 -12.46 8.62
N GLN A 133 -5.67 -13.47 8.65
CA GLN A 133 -6.34 -13.96 7.44
C GLN A 133 -7.19 -12.88 6.75
N GLN A 134 -7.77 -11.95 7.52
CA GLN A 134 -8.52 -10.82 6.98
C GLN A 134 -7.63 -9.79 6.25
N ALA A 135 -6.30 -9.87 6.38
CA ALA A 135 -5.36 -9.01 5.66
C ALA A 135 -5.04 -9.51 4.24
N ARG A 136 -5.35 -10.77 3.88
CA ARG A 136 -5.07 -11.32 2.53
C ARG A 136 -5.71 -10.49 1.40
N PRO A 137 -6.98 -10.05 1.48
CA PRO A 137 -7.58 -9.20 0.45
C PRO A 137 -6.84 -7.89 0.21
N THR A 138 -6.19 -7.32 1.24
CA THR A 138 -5.38 -6.10 1.13
C THR A 138 -4.23 -6.28 0.15
N GLN A 139 -3.55 -7.43 0.20
CA GLN A 139 -2.44 -7.76 -0.70
C GLN A 139 -2.92 -7.86 -2.15
N VAL A 140 -4.04 -8.54 -2.38
CA VAL A 140 -4.63 -8.68 -3.73
C VAL A 140 -5.01 -7.31 -4.30
N ALA A 141 -5.68 -6.46 -3.51
CA ALA A 141 -6.05 -5.11 -3.94
C ALA A 141 -4.81 -4.23 -4.22
N GLY A 142 -3.74 -4.38 -3.44
CA GLY A 142 -2.46 -3.69 -3.66
C GLY A 142 -1.82 -4.09 -5.00
N TRP A 143 -1.75 -5.39 -5.28
CA TRP A 143 -1.23 -5.89 -6.56
C TRP A 143 -2.08 -5.47 -7.75
N ALA A 144 -3.40 -5.50 -7.62
CA ALA A 144 -4.30 -5.03 -8.68
C ALA A 144 -4.05 -3.55 -9.01
N SER A 145 -3.89 -2.71 -7.98
CA SER A 145 -3.56 -1.30 -8.15
C SER A 145 -2.23 -1.11 -8.88
N ALA A 146 -1.18 -1.82 -8.46
CA ALA A 146 0.13 -1.77 -9.10
C ALA A 146 0.05 -2.13 -10.59
N VAL A 147 -0.67 -3.20 -10.93
CA VAL A 147 -0.87 -3.63 -12.33
C VAL A 147 -1.56 -2.54 -13.16
N PHE A 148 -2.65 -1.96 -12.69
CA PHE A 148 -3.37 -0.93 -13.43
C PHE A 148 -2.52 0.32 -13.67
N PHE A 149 -1.74 0.75 -12.67
CA PHE A 149 -0.85 1.89 -12.84
C PHE A 149 0.31 1.59 -13.79
N SER A 150 0.94 0.42 -13.69
CA SER A 150 1.99 0.01 -14.64
C SER A 150 1.47 -0.05 -16.06
N LEU A 151 0.28 -0.61 -16.29
CA LEU A 151 -0.36 -0.63 -17.61
C LEU A 151 -0.64 0.78 -18.13
N GLY A 152 -1.11 1.68 -17.27
CA GLY A 152 -1.30 3.09 -17.62
C GLY A 152 0.00 3.76 -18.08
N VAL A 153 1.07 3.64 -17.30
CA VAL A 153 2.38 4.23 -17.60
C VAL A 153 3.00 3.64 -18.88
N ILE A 154 2.96 2.32 -19.04
CA ILE A 154 3.47 1.66 -20.26
C ILE A 154 2.70 2.14 -21.50
N SER A 155 1.38 2.26 -21.40
CA SER A 155 0.53 2.75 -22.49
C SER A 155 0.90 4.18 -22.90
N VAL A 156 1.21 5.05 -21.94
CA VAL A 156 1.70 6.42 -22.20
C VAL A 156 3.06 6.38 -22.90
N GLY A 157 4.02 5.61 -22.38
CA GLY A 157 5.35 5.50 -22.95
C GLY A 157 5.35 5.00 -24.40
N ILE A 158 4.57 3.95 -24.68
CA ILE A 158 4.38 3.43 -26.04
C ILE A 158 3.80 4.53 -26.94
N MET A 159 2.75 5.23 -26.50
CA MET A 159 2.11 6.27 -27.30
C MET A 159 3.04 7.45 -27.60
N LEU A 160 3.90 7.84 -26.66
CA LEU A 160 4.90 8.90 -26.88
C LEU A 160 6.01 8.47 -27.85
N ILE A 161 6.43 7.21 -27.84
CA ILE A 161 7.45 6.68 -28.76
C ILE A 161 6.93 6.59 -30.19
N TYR A 162 5.67 6.18 -30.37
CA TYR A 162 5.08 5.94 -31.70
C TYR A 162 4.25 7.12 -32.22
N SER A 163 4.16 8.25 -31.52
CA SER A 163 3.48 9.43 -32.04
C SER A 163 4.38 10.14 -33.06
N PRO A 164 3.92 10.30 -34.33
CA PRO A 164 4.69 11.01 -35.32
C PRO A 164 4.90 12.47 -34.88
N LEU A 165 6.14 12.96 -34.99
CA LEU A 165 6.48 14.37 -34.74
C LEU A 165 5.57 15.27 -35.60
N PRO A 166 5.01 16.35 -35.05
CA PRO A 166 4.19 17.28 -35.81
C PRO A 166 5.01 17.85 -36.98
N SER A 167 4.63 17.52 -38.20
CA SER A 167 5.39 17.76 -39.42
C SER A 167 5.25 19.17 -39.99
N SER A 168 5.04 20.20 -39.16
CA SER A 168 4.91 21.55 -39.67
C SER A 168 5.42 22.58 -38.67
N ILE A 169 6.69 22.96 -38.81
CA ILE A 169 7.06 24.36 -38.59
C ILE A 169 6.45 25.09 -39.81
N PRO A 170 5.43 25.94 -39.65
CA PRO A 170 4.99 26.78 -40.75
C PRO A 170 6.16 27.72 -41.07
N THR A 171 6.88 27.42 -42.15
CA THR A 171 7.77 28.39 -42.78
C THR A 171 6.88 29.49 -43.30
N HIS A 172 6.73 30.54 -42.50
CA HIS A 172 6.07 31.78 -42.89
C HIS A 172 6.90 32.43 -43.99
N ASN A 173 6.77 31.92 -45.23
CA ASN A 173 7.17 32.66 -46.41
C ASN A 173 6.10 33.73 -46.63
N GLU A 174 6.20 34.81 -45.87
CA GLU A 174 5.63 36.10 -46.29
C GLU A 174 6.39 36.53 -47.54
N HIS A 175 5.99 35.99 -48.70
CA HIS A 175 6.24 36.69 -49.94
C HIS A 175 5.41 37.97 -49.91
N HIS A 176 6.09 39.06 -49.54
CA HIS A 176 5.66 40.42 -49.78
C HIS A 176 5.36 40.61 -51.28
N ASP A 177 4.14 40.30 -51.71
CA ASP A 177 3.59 40.80 -52.96
C ASP A 177 3.18 42.27 -52.74
N PHE A 178 4.18 43.13 -52.81
CA PHE A 178 4.02 44.57 -53.02
C PHE A 178 3.48 44.74 -54.45
N GLN A 179 2.16 44.61 -54.64
CA GLN A 179 1.52 45.02 -55.89
C GLN A 179 1.66 46.53 -56.05
N SER A 180 2.57 46.93 -56.94
CA SER A 180 2.62 48.25 -57.54
C SER A 180 1.38 48.45 -58.42
N SER A 181 0.37 49.15 -57.89
CA SER A 181 -0.70 49.72 -58.71
C SER A 181 -0.28 51.11 -59.19
N ASN A 182 0.52 51.14 -60.25
CA ASN A 182 0.61 52.29 -61.16
C ASN A 182 -0.11 51.89 -62.44
N HIS A 183 -1.34 52.38 -62.63
CA HIS A 183 -1.86 53.01 -63.85
C HIS A 183 -3.36 53.25 -63.74
#